data_AF-A0A800A630-F1
#
_entry.id   AF-A0A800A630-F1
#
_cell.length_a   1.000
_cell.length_b   1.000
_cell.length_c   1.000
_cell.angle_alpha   90.00
_cell.angle_beta   90.00
_cell.angle_gamma   90.00
#
_symmetry.space_group_name_H-M   'P 1'
#
loop_
_entity.id
_entity.type
_entity.pdbx_description
1 polymer ?
#
loop_
_entity_poly.entity_id
_entity_poly.type
_entity_poly.pdbx_seq_one_letter_code
_entity_poly.pdbx_strand_id
1 'polypeptide(L)'
;KADAAVHFGKHGNLEWLPGKALALSSACYPEAALGALPNIYPFIVNDPGEGTQAKRRLGSVIIDHLTPPLSRAESYGPLRNLEQLVDEYYEAQDLDPRRLHVLNHQIMELCQQTGLDQDCGITDGEAETQSITKLDNYLCELKEMQIRDGLHVFGVSPDGGLLTDLLVALVRIPRVGADNEAEGRSLHRALCADLELDFDPLDCEMGAPWTGPKPVTLQTVLEEDDPWRTTGDTVERLEALASRLVSGRQSADPAWNETLAVLEYIETTLRPAVEASGAAEIEGFMTGLSGSFVEPGPSGAPTRGRPEVLPTGKNFYSVDTRTVPTPAAWTLGWKSASLLMERHHHDHGVWPRTMALSAWGTSNMRTGGDDIAQGMALMGVQPQWDTASRRVTGFEVMPVSVLGRPRVDVTLRVSGFFRDAFPNLIDLFDSAARKVASLDESDEDNPLAERTRTEAQRLVADGASEEDAALRAGFRVFGSKPGAYGAGLQALIDEKGWQTDEDLAAGRLDTAILALPVSEP
;
A
#
# COMPACT_ATOMS: atom_id res chain seq x y z
N LYS A 1 -16.99 21.45 33.33
CA LYS A 1 -15.77 20.61 33.21
C LYS A 1 -16.23 19.31 32.58
N ALA A 2 -15.62 18.89 31.48
CA ALA A 2 -15.93 17.59 30.89
C ALA A 2 -15.24 16.49 31.73
N ASP A 3 -15.86 15.31 31.81
CA ASP A 3 -15.31 14.14 32.50
C ASP A 3 -14.45 13.28 31.56
N ALA A 4 -14.71 13.36 30.26
CA ALA A 4 -13.92 12.75 29.18
C ALA A 4 -13.99 13.62 27.92
N ALA A 5 -13.00 13.47 27.04
CA ALA A 5 -13.01 13.96 25.68
C ALA A 5 -13.26 12.80 24.71
N VAL A 6 -14.00 13.09 23.63
CA VAL A 6 -14.16 12.18 22.51
C VAL A 6 -13.67 12.87 21.25
N HIS A 7 -12.65 12.32 20.62
CA HIS A 7 -12.18 12.76 19.31
C HIS A 7 -12.70 11.79 18.26
N PHE A 8 -13.28 12.29 17.17
CA PHE A 8 -13.76 11.45 16.08
C PHE A 8 -12.88 11.57 14.86
N GLY A 9 -12.46 10.43 14.32
CA GLY A 9 -11.84 10.32 13.01
C GLY A 9 -10.32 10.43 13.02
N LYS A 10 -9.73 9.68 12.09
CA LYS A 10 -8.33 9.77 11.67
C LYS A 10 -8.12 11.05 10.84
N HIS A 11 -7.37 12.05 11.30
CA HIS A 11 -6.82 12.23 12.65
C HIS A 11 -6.97 13.69 13.09
N GLY A 12 -6.88 13.96 14.39
CA GLY A 12 -6.83 15.30 14.95
C GLY A 12 -5.49 15.96 14.69
N ASN A 13 -5.29 17.18 15.19
CA ASN A 13 -3.98 17.85 15.16
C ASN A 13 -3.25 17.78 16.50
N LEU A 14 -3.96 17.44 17.58
CA LEU A 14 -3.50 17.54 18.95
C LEU A 14 -2.31 16.61 19.22
N GLU A 15 -2.41 15.35 18.79
CA GLU A 15 -1.38 14.33 18.84
C GLU A 15 -0.15 14.62 17.95
N TRP A 16 -0.23 15.65 17.09
CA TRP A 16 0.86 16.09 16.20
C TRP A 16 1.47 17.43 16.61
N LEU A 17 0.96 18.08 17.67
CA LEU A 17 1.52 19.34 18.12
C LEU A 17 2.97 19.17 18.63
N PRO A 18 3.78 20.24 18.61
CA PRO A 18 5.19 20.13 18.96
C PRO A 18 5.44 19.57 20.36
N GLY A 19 6.50 18.78 20.50
CA GLY A 19 6.91 18.20 21.78
C GLY A 19 7.69 16.89 21.62
N LYS A 20 7.85 16.16 22.72
CA LYS A 20 8.49 14.84 22.69
C LYS A 20 7.71 13.85 21.82
N ALA A 21 8.44 12.89 21.25
CA ALA A 21 7.90 11.79 20.45
C ALA A 21 6.91 10.90 21.24
N LEU A 22 7.25 10.61 22.50
CA LEU A 22 6.43 9.87 23.47
C LEU A 22 6.82 10.27 24.89
N ALA A 23 6.05 9.84 25.89
CA ALA A 23 6.24 10.19 27.31
C ALA A 23 6.35 11.71 27.50
N LEU A 24 5.24 12.39 27.22
CA LEU A 24 5.18 13.84 27.17
C LEU A 24 5.56 14.47 28.52
N SER A 25 6.18 15.64 28.45
CA SER A 25 6.40 16.51 29.60
C SER A 25 5.32 17.58 29.67
N SER A 26 5.24 18.28 30.80
CA SER A 26 4.38 19.46 30.98
C SER A 26 4.66 20.61 30.00
N ALA A 27 5.79 20.58 29.28
CA ALA A 27 6.15 21.54 28.24
C ALA A 27 5.71 21.10 26.83
N CYS A 28 5.16 19.90 26.67
CA CYS A 28 4.65 19.42 25.39
C CYS A 28 3.24 19.98 25.16
N TYR A 29 2.98 20.54 23.99
CA TYR A 29 1.67 21.13 23.67
C TYR A 29 0.48 20.15 23.82
N PRO A 30 0.57 18.86 23.44
CA PRO A 30 -0.55 17.95 23.65
C PRO A 30 -0.90 17.77 25.13
N GLU A 31 0.11 17.65 26.00
CA GLU A 31 -0.06 17.55 27.46
C GLU A 31 -0.64 18.84 28.05
N ALA A 32 -0.16 20.00 27.60
CA ALA A 32 -0.66 21.29 28.07
C ALA A 32 -2.12 21.55 27.70
N ALA A 33 -2.57 21.03 26.56
CA ALA A 33 -3.92 21.23 26.05
C ALA A 33 -4.94 20.24 26.61
N LEU A 34 -4.59 18.94 26.70
CA LEU A 34 -5.51 17.89 27.16
C LEU A 34 -5.37 17.58 28.67
N GLY A 35 -4.15 17.67 29.19
CA GLY A 35 -3.80 17.25 30.54
C GLY A 35 -4.23 15.81 30.83
N ALA A 36 -4.77 15.58 32.04
CA ALA A 36 -5.18 14.26 32.51
C ALA A 36 -6.61 13.86 32.09
N LEU A 37 -7.23 14.56 31.14
CA LEU A 37 -8.60 14.24 30.70
C LEU A 37 -8.61 12.92 29.91
N PRO A 38 -9.40 11.90 30.32
CA PRO A 38 -9.53 10.67 29.55
C PRO A 38 -9.97 10.97 28.11
N ASN A 39 -9.30 10.37 27.13
CA ASN A 39 -9.55 10.61 25.72
C ASN A 39 -9.98 9.31 25.03
N ILE A 40 -11.25 9.22 24.67
CA ILE A 40 -11.80 8.12 23.88
C ILE A 40 -11.75 8.51 22.41
N TYR A 41 -11.25 7.63 21.55
CA TYR A 41 -10.96 7.99 20.18
C TYR A 41 -11.39 6.89 19.19
N PRO A 42 -12.61 6.99 18.62
CA PRO A 42 -13.00 6.24 17.43
C PRO A 42 -12.00 6.43 16.27
N PHE A 43 -11.39 5.34 15.82
CA PHE A 43 -10.28 5.37 14.86
C PHE A 43 -10.42 4.24 13.82
N ILE A 44 -9.97 4.46 12.59
CA ILE A 44 -10.10 3.44 11.53
C ILE A 44 -9.12 2.28 11.77
N VAL A 45 -9.60 1.04 11.72
CA VAL A 45 -8.81 -0.18 12.04
C VAL A 45 -7.55 -0.36 11.17
N ASN A 46 -7.58 0.16 9.94
CA ASN A 46 -6.52 -0.02 8.96
C ASN A 46 -5.41 1.04 8.99
N ASP A 47 -5.45 1.95 9.98
CA ASP A 47 -4.42 2.96 10.15
C ASP A 47 -3.72 2.89 11.52
N PRO A 48 -2.94 1.81 11.74
CA PRO A 48 -2.27 1.57 13.01
C PRO A 48 -1.28 2.66 13.40
N GLY A 49 -0.69 3.34 12.41
CA GLY A 49 0.38 4.30 12.64
C GLY A 49 -0.13 5.53 13.39
N GLU A 50 -1.13 6.19 12.83
CA GLU A 50 -1.68 7.42 13.41
C GLU A 50 -2.41 7.13 14.74
N GLY A 51 -3.12 6.00 14.84
CA GLY A 51 -3.70 5.56 16.11
C GLY A 51 -2.65 5.29 17.19
N THR A 52 -1.49 4.71 16.82
CA THR A 52 -0.37 4.55 17.76
C THR A 52 0.17 5.89 18.25
N GLN A 53 0.19 6.92 17.40
CA GLN A 53 0.60 8.27 17.79
C GLN A 53 -0.36 8.85 18.84
N ALA A 54 -1.67 8.77 18.60
CA ALA A 54 -2.69 9.20 19.55
C ALA A 54 -2.55 8.46 20.90
N LYS A 55 -2.34 7.14 20.88
CA LYS A 55 -2.09 6.35 22.10
C LYS A 55 -0.85 6.82 22.86
N ARG A 56 0.28 7.02 22.17
CA ARG A 56 1.58 7.35 22.80
C ARG A 56 1.69 8.80 23.28
N ARG A 57 1.02 9.73 22.61
CA ARG A 57 1.11 11.17 22.91
C ARG A 57 -0.09 11.72 23.66
N LEU A 58 -1.28 11.15 23.52
CA LEU A 58 -2.49 11.62 24.22
C LEU A 58 -3.00 10.64 25.27
N GLY A 59 -2.43 9.43 25.37
CA GLY A 59 -2.98 8.38 26.22
C GLY A 59 -4.38 7.93 25.76
N SER A 60 -4.69 8.09 24.47
CA SER A 60 -6.02 7.76 23.93
C SER A 60 -6.36 6.29 24.10
N VAL A 61 -7.59 6.03 24.54
CA VAL A 61 -8.24 4.73 24.39
C VAL A 61 -8.88 4.72 23.02
N ILE A 62 -8.29 3.95 22.12
CA ILE A 62 -8.81 3.82 20.77
C ILE A 62 -10.00 2.87 20.79
N ILE A 63 -11.03 3.18 20.01
CA ILE A 63 -12.09 2.24 19.67
C ILE A 63 -12.01 2.09 18.15
N ASP A 64 -11.47 0.98 17.64
CA ASP A 64 -11.44 0.83 16.18
C ASP A 64 -12.84 0.74 15.60
N HIS A 65 -12.94 1.19 14.36
CA HIS A 65 -14.11 1.00 13.53
C HIS A 65 -13.75 0.43 12.16
N LEU A 66 -14.75 -0.14 11.49
CA LEU A 66 -14.63 -0.69 10.16
C LEU A 66 -14.15 0.35 9.13
N THR A 67 -13.52 -0.15 8.08
CA THR A 67 -13.30 0.64 6.87
C THR A 67 -14.62 0.86 6.15
N PRO A 68 -14.77 1.93 5.35
CA PRO A 68 -15.90 2.05 4.44
C PRO A 68 -16.05 0.79 3.58
N PRO A 69 -17.29 0.40 3.21
CA PRO A 69 -17.52 -0.69 2.28
C PRO A 69 -16.71 -0.48 1.01
N LEU A 70 -16.10 -1.55 0.52
CA LEU A 70 -15.44 -1.53 -0.78
C LEU A 70 -16.39 -2.09 -1.83
N SER A 71 -16.41 -1.45 -2.98
CA SER A 71 -17.04 -1.99 -4.19
C SER A 71 -16.11 -1.77 -5.38
N ARG A 72 -16.51 -2.23 -6.56
CA ARG A 72 -15.76 -2.03 -7.80
C ARG A 72 -15.95 -0.62 -8.33
N ALA A 73 -14.97 -0.12 -9.06
CA ALA A 73 -15.05 1.19 -9.69
C ALA A 73 -16.15 1.25 -10.77
N GLU A 74 -16.37 0.13 -11.48
CA GLU A 74 -17.23 0.00 -12.66
C GLU A 74 -16.88 0.99 -13.77
N SER A 75 -17.25 0.69 -15.02
CA SER A 75 -17.05 1.62 -16.14
C SER A 75 -18.19 2.65 -16.21
N TYR A 76 -17.89 3.94 -16.21
CA TYR A 76 -18.89 5.01 -16.37
C TYR A 76 -18.49 6.09 -17.38
N GLY A 77 -19.50 6.73 -17.98
CA GLY A 77 -19.31 7.88 -18.87
C GLY A 77 -18.40 7.56 -20.08
N PRO A 78 -17.37 8.38 -20.35
CA PRO A 78 -16.44 8.16 -21.46
C PRO A 78 -15.72 6.80 -21.44
N LEU A 79 -15.45 6.23 -20.26
CA LEU A 79 -14.79 4.92 -20.13
C LEU A 79 -15.67 3.79 -20.67
N ARG A 80 -16.97 3.81 -20.36
CA ARG A 80 -17.94 2.86 -20.91
C ARG A 80 -18.09 3.01 -22.42
N ASN A 81 -18.07 4.24 -22.93
CA ASN A 81 -18.11 4.48 -24.38
C ASN A 81 -16.85 3.96 -25.07
N LEU A 82 -15.67 4.10 -24.45
CA LEU A 82 -14.43 3.53 -24.95
C LEU A 82 -14.45 2.00 -24.96
N GLU A 83 -14.94 1.37 -23.88
CA GLU A 83 -15.13 -0.09 -23.80
C GLU A 83 -15.99 -0.60 -24.97
N GLN A 84 -17.13 0.04 -25.21
CA GLN A 84 -18.01 -0.29 -26.35
C GLN A 84 -17.33 -0.12 -27.72
N LEU A 85 -16.55 0.95 -27.91
CA LEU A 85 -15.83 1.17 -29.17
C LEU A 85 -14.71 0.14 -29.38
N VAL A 86 -14.02 -0.25 -28.30
CA VAL A 86 -12.98 -1.28 -28.33
C VAL A 86 -13.59 -2.66 -28.63
N ASP A 87 -14.74 -2.99 -28.04
CA ASP A 87 -15.49 -4.20 -28.37
C ASP A 87 -15.88 -4.23 -29.86
N GLU A 88 -16.47 -3.14 -30.37
CA GLU A 88 -16.84 -3.02 -31.78
C GLU A 88 -15.62 -3.13 -32.71
N TYR A 89 -14.45 -2.62 -32.29
CA TYR A 89 -13.20 -2.75 -33.03
C TYR A 89 -12.77 -4.20 -33.18
N TYR A 90 -12.79 -4.98 -32.09
CA TYR A 90 -12.44 -6.40 -32.15
C TYR A 90 -13.46 -7.22 -32.94
N GLU A 91 -14.76 -6.95 -32.80
CA GLU A 91 -15.79 -7.58 -33.65
C GLU A 91 -15.58 -7.29 -35.14
N ALA A 92 -15.25 -6.05 -35.48
CA ALA A 92 -15.01 -5.62 -36.85
C ALA A 92 -13.73 -6.23 -37.44
N GLN A 93 -12.76 -6.63 -36.60
CA GLN A 93 -11.51 -7.24 -37.05
C GLN A 93 -11.77 -8.54 -37.84
N ASP A 94 -12.73 -9.34 -37.38
CA ASP A 94 -13.08 -10.61 -38.00
C ASP A 94 -14.18 -10.48 -39.08
N LEU A 95 -15.06 -9.47 -38.97
CA LEU A 95 -16.27 -9.35 -39.79
C LEU A 95 -16.19 -8.29 -40.91
N ASP A 96 -15.59 -7.12 -40.65
CA ASP A 96 -15.49 -6.02 -41.62
C ASP A 96 -14.26 -5.12 -41.40
N PRO A 97 -13.10 -5.49 -41.97
CA PRO A 97 -11.85 -4.76 -41.79
C PRO A 97 -11.87 -3.29 -42.24
N ARG A 98 -12.88 -2.86 -43.01
CA ARG A 98 -13.00 -1.46 -43.46
C ARG A 98 -13.42 -0.54 -42.33
N ARG A 99 -14.16 -1.06 -41.33
CA ARG A 99 -14.62 -0.30 -40.17
C ARG A 99 -13.49 -0.02 -39.18
N LEU A 100 -12.44 -0.83 -39.16
CA LEU A 100 -11.30 -0.70 -38.24
C LEU A 100 -10.67 0.69 -38.26
N HIS A 101 -10.51 1.29 -39.44
CA HIS A 101 -9.93 2.63 -39.55
C HIS A 101 -10.82 3.71 -38.91
N VAL A 102 -12.14 3.60 -39.07
CA VAL A 102 -13.09 4.54 -38.48
C VAL A 102 -13.15 4.37 -36.97
N LEU A 103 -13.23 3.13 -36.49
CA LEU A 103 -13.28 2.80 -35.08
C LEU A 103 -12.00 3.21 -34.37
N ASN A 104 -10.85 2.95 -34.98
CA ASN A 104 -9.58 3.39 -34.42
C ASN A 104 -9.50 4.92 -34.29
N HIS A 105 -9.90 5.67 -35.34
CA HIS A 105 -9.94 7.13 -35.23
C HIS A 105 -10.85 7.59 -34.08
N GLN A 106 -12.03 6.99 -33.92
CA GLN A 106 -12.96 7.33 -32.83
C GLN A 106 -12.39 6.98 -31.46
N ILE A 107 -11.76 5.82 -31.32
CA ILE A 107 -11.13 5.36 -30.08
C ILE A 107 -9.99 6.31 -29.70
N MET A 108 -9.07 6.60 -30.62
CA MET A 108 -7.92 7.47 -30.36
C MET A 108 -8.34 8.90 -30.08
N GLU A 109 -9.34 9.43 -30.79
CA GLU A 109 -9.89 10.76 -30.53
C GLU A 109 -10.49 10.84 -29.12
N LEU A 110 -11.29 9.86 -28.71
CA LEU A 110 -11.89 9.83 -27.38
C LEU A 110 -10.84 9.59 -26.28
N CYS A 111 -9.82 8.76 -26.56
CA CYS A 111 -8.67 8.51 -25.68
C CYS A 111 -7.88 9.80 -25.42
N GLN A 112 -7.57 10.58 -26.47
CA GLN A 112 -6.89 11.88 -26.35
C GLN A 112 -7.75 12.93 -25.63
N GLN A 113 -9.05 12.96 -25.89
CA GLN A 113 -9.97 13.90 -25.21
C GLN A 113 -10.08 13.64 -23.71
N THR A 114 -9.92 12.38 -23.30
CA THR A 114 -9.98 11.95 -21.90
C THR A 114 -8.62 11.95 -21.21
N GLY A 115 -7.51 12.07 -21.97
CA GLY A 115 -6.13 11.99 -21.49
C GLY A 115 -5.63 10.58 -21.20
N LEU A 116 -6.42 9.56 -21.57
CA LEU A 116 -6.09 8.14 -21.32
C LEU A 116 -4.91 7.66 -22.17
N ASP A 117 -4.59 8.36 -23.26
CA ASP A 117 -3.44 8.07 -24.10
C ASP A 117 -2.13 8.20 -23.33
N GLN A 118 -2.02 9.22 -22.48
CA GLN A 118 -0.88 9.43 -21.59
C GLN A 118 -0.85 8.38 -20.46
N ASP A 119 -2.00 8.08 -19.86
CA ASP A 119 -2.10 7.12 -18.77
C ASP A 119 -1.74 5.69 -19.22
N CYS A 120 -2.15 5.32 -20.43
CA CYS A 120 -1.82 4.04 -21.06
C CYS A 120 -0.37 3.98 -21.60
N GLY A 121 0.34 5.12 -21.61
CA GLY A 121 1.66 5.23 -22.22
C GLY A 121 1.66 4.96 -23.73
N ILE A 122 0.61 5.42 -24.44
CA ILE A 122 0.52 5.35 -25.90
C ILE A 122 1.38 6.47 -26.49
N THR A 123 2.31 6.12 -27.38
CA THR A 123 3.27 7.07 -27.95
C THR A 123 2.99 7.40 -29.42
N ASP A 124 3.39 8.59 -29.86
CA ASP A 124 3.23 9.01 -31.26
C ASP A 124 4.00 8.08 -32.22
N GLY A 125 3.30 7.49 -33.18
CA GLY A 125 3.87 6.58 -34.18
C GLY A 125 3.87 5.10 -33.78
N GLU A 126 3.29 4.76 -32.63
CA GLU A 126 3.03 3.38 -32.22
C GLU A 126 2.01 2.70 -33.15
N ALA A 127 2.14 1.38 -33.34
CA ALA A 127 1.24 0.63 -34.20
C ALA A 127 -0.19 0.66 -33.64
N GLU A 128 -1.18 0.91 -34.50
CA GLU A 128 -2.59 1.04 -34.12
C GLU A 128 -3.08 -0.10 -33.20
N THR A 129 -2.75 -1.34 -33.54
CA THR A 129 -3.12 -2.53 -32.74
C THR A 129 -2.48 -2.55 -31.35
N GLN A 130 -1.25 -2.05 -31.22
CA GLN A 130 -0.53 -1.98 -29.95
C GLN A 130 -1.16 -0.91 -29.04
N SER A 131 -1.54 0.24 -29.60
CA SER A 131 -2.25 1.31 -28.88
C SER A 131 -3.60 0.84 -28.35
N ILE A 132 -4.40 0.13 -29.17
CA ILE A 132 -5.69 -0.43 -28.74
C ILE A 132 -5.50 -1.49 -27.65
N THR A 133 -4.47 -2.34 -27.75
CA THR A 133 -4.17 -3.36 -26.73
C THR A 133 -3.82 -2.71 -25.38
N LYS A 134 -2.97 -1.67 -25.38
CA LYS A 134 -2.63 -0.91 -24.16
C LYS A 134 -3.85 -0.26 -23.53
N LEU A 135 -4.71 0.34 -24.34
CA LEU A 135 -5.94 0.97 -23.89
C LEU A 135 -6.90 -0.06 -23.27
N ASP A 136 -7.11 -1.19 -23.93
CA ASP A 136 -7.97 -2.27 -23.45
C ASP A 136 -7.47 -2.84 -22.11
N ASN A 137 -6.15 -3.11 -22.00
CA ASN A 137 -5.51 -3.49 -20.74
C ASN A 137 -5.82 -2.49 -19.61
N TYR A 138 -5.63 -1.19 -19.86
CA TYR A 138 -5.85 -0.15 -18.87
C TYR A 138 -7.33 0.01 -18.48
N LEU A 139 -8.25 -0.06 -19.45
CA LEU A 139 -9.69 0.00 -19.18
C LEU A 139 -10.14 -1.16 -18.28
N CYS A 140 -9.67 -2.38 -18.55
CA CYS A 140 -9.94 -3.52 -17.69
C CYS A 140 -9.35 -3.33 -16.27
N GLU A 141 -8.12 -2.85 -16.14
CA GLU A 141 -7.51 -2.56 -14.83
C GLU A 141 -8.31 -1.51 -14.03
N LEU A 142 -8.74 -0.42 -14.69
CA LEU A 142 -9.56 0.61 -14.07
C LEU A 142 -10.89 0.04 -13.54
N LYS A 143 -11.58 -0.77 -14.35
CA LYS A 143 -12.87 -1.39 -14.01
C LYS A 143 -12.77 -2.35 -12.81
N GLU A 144 -11.61 -2.99 -12.63
CA GLU A 144 -11.33 -3.96 -11.56
C GLU A 144 -10.76 -3.35 -10.26
N MET A 145 -10.51 -2.04 -10.25
CA MET A 145 -10.05 -1.35 -9.04
C MET A 145 -11.11 -1.34 -7.94
N GLN A 146 -10.70 -1.69 -6.72
CA GLN A 146 -11.53 -1.56 -5.53
C GLN A 146 -11.54 -0.12 -5.04
N ILE A 147 -12.71 0.49 -5.05
CA ILE A 147 -12.97 1.83 -4.52
C ILE A 147 -13.84 1.73 -3.28
N ARG A 148 -13.88 2.82 -2.52
CA ARG A 148 -14.79 2.94 -1.38
C ARG A 148 -16.17 3.33 -1.90
N ASP A 149 -17.18 2.50 -1.63
CA ASP A 149 -18.57 2.80 -1.97
C ASP A 149 -19.24 3.50 -0.77
N GLY A 150 -18.84 4.75 -0.57
CA GLY A 150 -19.34 5.61 0.51
C GLY A 150 -18.41 5.69 1.73
N LEU A 151 -19.02 5.97 2.89
CA LEU A 151 -18.35 6.19 4.17
C LEU A 151 -18.88 5.23 5.22
N HIS A 152 -18.03 4.85 6.17
CA HIS A 152 -18.46 4.10 7.35
C HIS A 152 -19.27 5.00 8.29
N VAL A 153 -20.35 4.46 8.85
CA VAL A 153 -21.10 5.09 9.94
C VAL A 153 -20.77 4.33 11.22
N PHE A 154 -20.12 5.00 12.16
CA PHE A 154 -19.71 4.40 13.43
C PHE A 154 -20.91 3.74 14.14
N GLY A 155 -20.78 2.46 14.45
CA GLY A 155 -21.83 1.66 15.05
C GLY A 155 -22.74 0.90 14.09
N VAL A 156 -22.53 1.01 12.77
CA VAL A 156 -23.38 0.39 11.74
C VAL A 156 -22.55 -0.58 10.91
N SER A 157 -22.84 -1.87 11.03
CA SER A 157 -22.26 -2.89 10.14
C SER A 157 -22.90 -2.80 8.74
N PRO A 158 -22.14 -3.08 7.66
CA PRO A 158 -22.71 -3.14 6.32
C PRO A 158 -23.74 -4.26 6.19
N ASP A 159 -24.75 -4.06 5.36
CA ASP A 159 -25.78 -5.05 5.02
C ASP A 159 -25.93 -5.22 3.49
N GLY A 160 -26.72 -6.22 3.08
CA GLY A 160 -27.08 -6.45 1.68
C GLY A 160 -25.88 -6.53 0.72
N GLY A 161 -25.90 -5.68 -0.31
CA GLY A 161 -24.84 -5.60 -1.32
C GLY A 161 -23.49 -5.16 -0.74
N LEU A 162 -23.49 -4.17 0.15
CA LEU A 162 -22.26 -3.65 0.79
C LEU A 162 -21.57 -4.72 1.64
N LEU A 163 -22.35 -5.58 2.32
CA LEU A 163 -21.81 -6.72 3.05
C LEU A 163 -21.21 -7.75 2.08
N THR A 164 -21.90 -8.04 0.98
CA THR A 164 -21.43 -9.00 -0.03
C THR A 164 -20.10 -8.53 -0.62
N ASP A 165 -20.03 -7.29 -1.08
CA ASP A 165 -18.84 -6.73 -1.73
C ASP A 165 -17.66 -6.66 -0.76
N LEU A 166 -17.91 -6.27 0.50
CA LEU A 166 -16.87 -6.28 1.53
C LEU A 166 -16.36 -7.70 1.79
N LEU A 167 -17.24 -8.70 1.92
CA LEU A 167 -16.83 -10.09 2.16
C LEU A 167 -16.00 -10.63 0.99
N VAL A 168 -16.42 -10.40 -0.25
CA VAL A 168 -15.65 -10.75 -1.46
C VAL A 168 -14.28 -10.07 -1.42
N ALA A 169 -14.22 -8.78 -1.08
CA ALA A 169 -12.96 -8.06 -0.96
C ALA A 169 -12.03 -8.62 0.14
N LEU A 170 -12.57 -9.09 1.26
CA LEU A 170 -11.80 -9.72 2.34
C LEU A 170 -11.20 -11.06 1.92
N VAL A 171 -11.85 -11.79 1.01
CA VAL A 171 -11.36 -13.08 0.51
C VAL A 171 -10.67 -13.04 -0.85
N ARG A 172 -10.53 -11.86 -1.45
CA ARG A 172 -9.90 -11.67 -2.78
C ARG A 172 -8.45 -12.12 -2.78
N ILE A 173 -7.69 -11.83 -1.73
CA ILE A 173 -6.29 -12.24 -1.62
C ILE A 173 -6.09 -13.40 -0.64
N PRO A 174 -4.98 -14.17 -0.76
CA PRO A 174 -4.63 -15.17 0.23
C PRO A 174 -4.47 -14.57 1.63
N ARG A 175 -4.93 -15.30 2.64
CA ARG A 175 -4.94 -14.92 4.06
C ARG A 175 -3.97 -15.80 4.83
N VAL A 176 -3.25 -15.21 5.77
CA VAL A 176 -2.32 -15.92 6.65
C VAL A 176 -3.01 -16.20 7.98
N GLY A 177 -2.90 -17.43 8.50
CA GLY A 177 -3.42 -17.78 9.83
C GLY A 177 -4.82 -18.38 9.86
N ALA A 178 -5.35 -18.84 8.72
CA ALA A 178 -6.44 -19.82 8.75
C ALA A 178 -5.91 -21.16 9.27
N ASP A 179 -6.73 -21.90 10.03
CA ASP A 179 -6.34 -23.17 10.64
C ASP A 179 -5.99 -24.25 9.57
N ASN A 180 -6.46 -24.03 8.33
CA ASN A 180 -6.20 -24.84 7.16
C ASN A 180 -5.70 -23.98 5.97
N GLU A 181 -4.70 -24.47 5.23
CA GLU A 181 -4.18 -23.81 4.02
C GLU A 181 -5.26 -23.60 2.94
N ALA A 182 -6.28 -24.46 2.89
CA ALA A 182 -7.41 -24.32 1.95
C ALA A 182 -8.32 -23.11 2.29
N GLU A 183 -8.60 -22.88 3.57
CA GLU A 183 -9.42 -21.75 4.04
C GLU A 183 -8.73 -20.39 3.84
N GLY A 184 -7.38 -20.39 3.82
CA GLY A 184 -6.56 -19.22 3.57
C GLY A 184 -6.48 -18.80 2.10
N ARG A 185 -7.11 -19.53 1.16
CA ARG A 185 -6.99 -19.24 -0.29
C ARG A 185 -7.80 -18.02 -0.71
N SER A 186 -7.38 -17.40 -1.81
CA SER A 186 -8.21 -16.43 -2.53
C SER A 186 -9.45 -17.13 -3.08
N LEU A 187 -10.64 -16.53 -2.93
CA LEU A 187 -11.88 -17.09 -3.50
C LEU A 187 -11.78 -17.19 -5.04
N HIS A 188 -11.21 -16.19 -5.70
CA HIS A 188 -11.03 -16.18 -7.16
C HIS A 188 -10.06 -17.26 -7.62
N ARG A 189 -8.93 -17.44 -6.93
CA ARG A 189 -8.00 -18.54 -7.23
C ARG A 189 -8.61 -19.91 -6.94
N ALA A 190 -9.44 -20.03 -5.91
CA ALA A 190 -10.17 -21.27 -5.60
C ALA A 190 -11.18 -21.61 -6.70
N LEU A 191 -11.94 -20.61 -7.18
CA LEU A 191 -12.83 -20.76 -8.34
C LEU A 191 -12.05 -21.18 -9.59
N CYS A 192 -10.90 -20.56 -9.88
CA CYS A 192 -10.05 -21.00 -10.99
C CYS A 192 -9.62 -22.46 -10.86
N ALA A 193 -9.22 -22.89 -9.65
CA ALA A 193 -8.81 -24.27 -9.42
C ALA A 193 -9.96 -25.26 -9.64
N ASP A 194 -11.14 -24.99 -9.10
CA ASP A 194 -12.31 -25.88 -9.22
C ASP A 194 -12.95 -25.87 -10.62
N LEU A 195 -12.80 -24.76 -11.36
CA LEU A 195 -13.27 -24.62 -12.75
C LEU A 195 -12.22 -25.04 -13.79
N GLU A 196 -11.05 -25.51 -13.35
CA GLU A 196 -9.93 -25.94 -14.19
C GLU A 196 -9.43 -24.82 -15.14
N LEU A 197 -9.35 -23.58 -14.63
CA LEU A 197 -8.83 -22.42 -15.34
C LEU A 197 -7.33 -22.22 -15.04
N ASP A 198 -6.48 -22.39 -16.05
CA ASP A 198 -5.02 -22.32 -15.92
C ASP A 198 -4.49 -20.87 -16.03
N PHE A 199 -4.86 -20.02 -15.07
CA PHE A 199 -4.32 -18.66 -14.93
C PHE A 199 -4.48 -18.10 -13.50
N ASP A 200 -3.72 -17.06 -13.16
CA ASP A 200 -3.89 -16.34 -11.89
C ASP A 200 -4.76 -15.09 -12.09
N PRO A 201 -6.00 -15.05 -11.57
CA PRO A 201 -6.90 -13.91 -11.75
C PRO A 201 -6.44 -12.65 -11.01
N LEU A 202 -5.40 -12.73 -10.17
CA LEU A 202 -4.83 -11.58 -9.45
C LEU A 202 -3.48 -11.12 -10.02
N ASP A 203 -2.91 -11.84 -10.98
CA ASP A 203 -1.59 -11.57 -11.58
C ASP A 203 -1.61 -11.98 -13.06
N CYS A 204 -2.51 -11.39 -13.84
CA CYS A 204 -2.64 -11.61 -15.28
C CYS A 204 -2.68 -10.29 -16.05
N GLU A 205 -2.24 -10.33 -17.32
CA GLU A 205 -2.44 -9.23 -18.26
C GLU A 205 -3.90 -9.25 -18.72
N MET A 206 -4.72 -8.26 -18.30
CA MET A 206 -6.18 -8.29 -18.42
C MET A 206 -6.73 -8.22 -19.86
N GLY A 207 -6.01 -7.59 -20.80
CA GLY A 207 -6.39 -7.51 -22.21
C GLY A 207 -5.80 -8.64 -23.06
N ALA A 208 -5.09 -9.60 -22.46
CA ALA A 208 -4.59 -10.76 -23.17
C ALA A 208 -5.77 -11.62 -23.70
N PRO A 209 -5.70 -12.16 -24.93
CA PRO A 209 -6.76 -13.01 -25.47
C PRO A 209 -7.02 -14.24 -24.60
N TRP A 210 -8.28 -14.50 -24.28
CA TRP A 210 -8.69 -15.68 -23.54
C TRP A 210 -8.68 -16.92 -24.43
N THR A 211 -7.84 -17.89 -24.09
CA THR A 211 -7.72 -19.18 -24.79
C THR A 211 -8.15 -20.36 -23.93
N GLY A 212 -8.51 -20.12 -22.67
CA GLY A 212 -8.91 -21.15 -21.72
C GLY A 212 -10.36 -21.63 -21.91
N PRO A 213 -10.80 -22.60 -21.09
CA PRO A 213 -12.16 -23.10 -21.18
C PRO A 213 -13.17 -22.02 -20.80
N LYS A 214 -14.40 -22.16 -21.30
CA LYS A 214 -15.53 -21.28 -20.98
C LYS A 214 -16.62 -22.07 -20.26
N PRO A 215 -16.48 -22.37 -18.94
CA PRO A 215 -17.49 -23.15 -18.21
C PRO A 215 -18.88 -22.54 -18.31
N VAL A 216 -19.93 -23.37 -18.43
CA VAL A 216 -21.32 -22.92 -18.56
C VAL A 216 -21.72 -21.98 -17.41
N THR A 217 -21.27 -22.27 -16.19
CA THR A 217 -21.56 -21.44 -15.01
C THR A 217 -21.06 -20.00 -15.15
N LEU A 218 -19.93 -19.78 -15.82
CA LEU A 218 -19.40 -18.44 -16.09
C LEU A 218 -20.06 -17.80 -17.32
N GLN A 219 -20.54 -18.59 -18.29
CA GLN A 219 -21.29 -18.04 -19.45
C GLN A 219 -22.61 -17.41 -19.02
N THR A 220 -23.26 -17.95 -17.98
CA THR A 220 -24.58 -17.50 -17.50
C THR A 220 -24.52 -16.57 -16.29
N VAL A 221 -23.31 -16.13 -15.90
CA VAL A 221 -23.10 -15.36 -14.67
C VAL A 221 -23.38 -13.86 -14.84
N LEU A 222 -23.27 -13.34 -16.07
CA LEU A 222 -23.63 -11.97 -16.40
C LEU A 222 -25.06 -11.97 -17.00
N GLU A 223 -25.80 -10.88 -16.79
CA GLU A 223 -27.17 -10.74 -17.28
C GLU A 223 -27.24 -10.23 -18.72
N GLU A 224 -26.18 -9.59 -19.20
CA GLU A 224 -26.01 -9.09 -20.57
C GLU A 224 -25.24 -10.11 -21.42
N ASP A 225 -25.46 -10.10 -22.75
CA ASP A 225 -24.69 -10.88 -23.74
C ASP A 225 -23.30 -10.23 -23.92
N ASP A 226 -22.56 -10.12 -22.82
CA ASP A 226 -21.24 -9.48 -22.82
C ASP A 226 -20.24 -10.34 -23.59
N PRO A 227 -19.37 -9.74 -24.41
CA PRO A 227 -18.30 -10.47 -25.05
C PRO A 227 -17.41 -11.19 -24.02
N TRP A 228 -16.83 -12.31 -24.44
CA TRP A 228 -15.83 -13.05 -23.66
C TRP A 228 -14.61 -13.28 -24.53
N ARG A 229 -13.77 -12.25 -24.67
CA ARG A 229 -12.58 -12.22 -25.51
C ARG A 229 -11.28 -12.22 -24.69
N THR A 230 -11.23 -11.60 -23.52
CA THR A 230 -10.00 -11.40 -22.75
C THR A 230 -9.94 -12.20 -21.44
N THR A 231 -8.73 -12.29 -20.87
CA THR A 231 -8.51 -12.70 -19.48
C THR A 231 -9.31 -11.83 -18.51
N GLY A 232 -9.40 -10.52 -18.75
CA GLY A 232 -10.22 -9.56 -17.99
C GLY A 232 -11.70 -9.94 -17.98
N ASP A 233 -12.27 -10.33 -19.12
CA ASP A 233 -13.65 -10.83 -19.22
C ASP A 233 -13.88 -12.10 -18.38
N THR A 234 -12.82 -12.90 -18.22
CA THR A 234 -12.85 -14.10 -17.37
C THR A 234 -12.80 -13.72 -15.89
N VAL A 235 -11.95 -12.75 -15.52
CA VAL A 235 -11.88 -12.19 -14.16
C VAL A 235 -13.21 -11.57 -13.77
N GLU A 236 -13.83 -10.78 -14.64
CA GLU A 236 -15.14 -10.17 -14.39
C GLU A 236 -16.23 -11.22 -14.09
N ARG A 237 -16.25 -12.31 -14.87
CA ARG A 237 -17.18 -13.43 -14.64
C ARG A 237 -16.90 -14.16 -13.34
N LEU A 238 -15.62 -14.33 -12.96
CA LEU A 238 -15.24 -14.90 -11.67
C LEU A 238 -15.65 -14.00 -10.49
N GLU A 239 -15.49 -12.69 -10.61
CA GLU A 239 -15.93 -11.68 -9.63
C GLU A 239 -17.47 -11.72 -9.47
N ALA A 240 -18.21 -11.76 -10.58
CA ALA A 240 -19.66 -11.89 -10.57
C ALA A 240 -20.12 -13.21 -9.93
N LEU A 241 -19.43 -14.32 -10.23
CA LEU A 241 -19.72 -15.61 -9.61
C LEU A 241 -19.46 -15.57 -8.11
N ALA A 242 -18.30 -15.05 -7.69
CA ALA A 242 -17.97 -14.86 -6.28
C ALA A 242 -19.05 -14.07 -5.53
N SER A 243 -19.50 -12.94 -6.10
CA SER A 243 -20.59 -12.14 -5.52
C SER A 243 -21.91 -12.92 -5.42
N ARG A 244 -22.30 -13.67 -6.45
CA ARG A 244 -23.52 -14.50 -6.43
C ARG A 244 -23.46 -15.63 -5.39
N LEU A 245 -22.29 -16.24 -5.21
CA LEU A 245 -22.07 -17.28 -4.19
C LEU A 245 -22.11 -16.68 -2.78
N VAL A 246 -21.38 -15.59 -2.53
CA VAL A 246 -21.31 -14.94 -1.20
C VAL A 246 -22.63 -14.29 -0.79
N SER A 247 -23.42 -13.79 -1.75
CA SER A 247 -24.77 -13.27 -1.46
C SER A 247 -25.83 -14.36 -1.30
N GLY A 248 -25.50 -15.62 -1.58
CA GLY A 248 -26.45 -16.74 -1.56
C GLY A 248 -27.46 -16.75 -2.71
N ARG A 249 -27.28 -15.92 -3.75
CA ARG A 249 -28.11 -15.94 -4.97
C ARG A 249 -27.88 -17.20 -5.80
N GLN A 250 -26.72 -17.82 -5.65
CA GLN A 250 -26.34 -19.08 -6.30
C GLN A 250 -25.64 -20.00 -5.30
N SER A 251 -25.93 -21.30 -5.37
CA SER A 251 -25.18 -22.32 -4.62
C SER A 251 -23.92 -22.74 -5.37
N ALA A 252 -22.83 -22.98 -4.64
CA ALA A 252 -21.63 -23.61 -5.20
C ALA A 252 -21.92 -25.07 -5.60
N ASP A 253 -21.23 -25.55 -6.63
CA ASP A 253 -21.26 -26.97 -6.96
C ASP A 253 -20.63 -27.78 -5.82
N PRO A 254 -21.26 -28.87 -5.34
CA PRO A 254 -20.69 -29.75 -4.32
C PRO A 254 -19.30 -30.32 -4.67
N ALA A 255 -18.90 -30.32 -5.94
CA ALA A 255 -17.58 -30.75 -6.39
C ALA A 255 -16.47 -29.69 -6.19
N TRP A 256 -16.83 -28.42 -5.93
CA TRP A 256 -15.89 -27.31 -5.81
C TRP A 256 -15.26 -27.24 -4.42
N ASN A 257 -14.38 -28.20 -4.13
CA ASN A 257 -13.81 -28.38 -2.78
C ASN A 257 -13.06 -27.13 -2.29
N GLU A 258 -12.30 -26.48 -3.16
CA GLU A 258 -11.48 -25.32 -2.78
C GLU A 258 -12.36 -24.09 -2.53
N THR A 259 -13.36 -23.88 -3.37
CA THR A 259 -14.34 -22.80 -3.24
C THR A 259 -15.21 -22.99 -2.01
N LEU A 260 -15.68 -24.21 -1.76
CA LEU A 260 -16.50 -24.54 -0.58
C LEU A 260 -15.75 -24.28 0.72
N ALA A 261 -14.45 -24.58 0.80
CA ALA A 261 -13.65 -24.29 1.98
C ALA A 261 -13.58 -22.77 2.27
N VAL A 262 -13.42 -21.94 1.23
CA VAL A 262 -13.42 -20.48 1.39
C VAL A 262 -14.81 -19.96 1.75
N LEU A 263 -15.89 -20.48 1.14
CA LEU A 263 -17.26 -20.10 1.47
C LEU A 263 -17.65 -20.50 2.90
N GLU A 264 -17.22 -21.67 3.38
CA GLU A 264 -17.42 -22.10 4.77
C GLU A 264 -16.76 -21.09 5.73
N TYR A 265 -15.51 -20.72 5.48
CA TYR A 265 -14.81 -19.70 6.28
C TYR A 265 -15.52 -18.34 6.29
N ILE A 266 -16.09 -17.92 5.14
CA ILE A 266 -16.91 -16.71 5.07
C ILE A 266 -18.09 -16.80 6.03
N GLU A 267 -18.85 -17.89 5.98
CA GLU A 267 -20.07 -18.05 6.79
C GLU A 267 -19.78 -18.26 8.28
N THR A 268 -18.73 -19.01 8.63
CA THR A 268 -18.44 -19.37 10.02
C THR A 268 -17.62 -18.32 10.76
N THR A 269 -16.87 -17.49 10.03
CA THR A 269 -15.87 -16.60 10.64
C THR A 269 -16.00 -15.15 10.18
N LEU A 270 -15.92 -14.88 8.87
CA LEU A 270 -15.87 -13.49 8.40
C LEU A 270 -17.22 -12.76 8.51
N ARG A 271 -18.30 -13.36 8.02
CA ARG A 271 -19.64 -12.75 8.04
C ARG A 271 -20.07 -12.42 9.47
N PRO A 272 -19.99 -13.33 10.46
CA PRO A 272 -20.30 -13.00 11.84
C PRO A 272 -19.42 -11.87 12.41
N ALA A 273 -18.12 -11.85 12.08
CA ALA A 273 -17.21 -10.82 12.56
C ALA A 273 -17.51 -9.43 11.96
N VAL A 274 -17.86 -9.37 10.67
CA VAL A 274 -18.25 -8.12 10.01
C VAL A 274 -19.60 -7.63 10.56
N GLU A 275 -20.60 -8.51 10.67
CA GLU A 275 -21.93 -8.16 11.17
C GLU A 275 -21.90 -7.70 12.63
N ALA A 276 -21.03 -8.28 13.47
CA ALA A 276 -20.87 -7.89 14.88
C ALA A 276 -20.15 -6.55 15.07
N SER A 277 -19.34 -6.11 14.11
CA SER A 277 -18.45 -4.94 14.23
C SER A 277 -19.17 -3.66 14.65
N GLY A 278 -20.29 -3.30 14.03
CA GLY A 278 -21.04 -2.09 14.39
C GLY A 278 -21.57 -2.10 15.83
N ALA A 279 -22.12 -3.22 16.29
CA ALA A 279 -22.55 -3.33 17.68
C ALA A 279 -21.36 -3.25 18.65
N ALA A 280 -20.26 -3.92 18.32
CA ALA A 280 -19.03 -3.93 19.11
C ALA A 280 -18.36 -2.55 19.17
N GLU A 281 -18.43 -1.74 18.11
CA GLU A 281 -17.99 -0.34 18.09
C GLU A 281 -18.69 0.50 19.16
N ILE A 282 -20.02 0.39 19.24
CA ILE A 282 -20.81 1.10 20.26
C ILE A 282 -20.54 0.54 21.66
N GLU A 283 -20.43 -0.78 21.81
CA GLU A 283 -20.12 -1.41 23.09
C GLU A 283 -18.74 -0.98 23.63
N GLY A 284 -17.71 -1.04 22.79
CA GLY A 284 -16.36 -0.59 23.13
C GLY A 284 -16.33 0.88 23.51
N PHE A 285 -17.05 1.72 22.77
CA PHE A 285 -17.21 3.14 23.07
C PHE A 285 -17.86 3.38 24.45
N MET A 286 -18.97 2.70 24.75
CA MET A 286 -19.66 2.82 26.04
C MET A 286 -18.80 2.27 27.19
N THR A 287 -18.07 1.18 26.95
CA THR A 287 -17.12 0.59 27.90
C THR A 287 -16.01 1.60 28.24
N GLY A 288 -15.42 2.24 27.23
CA GLY A 288 -14.41 3.28 27.41
C GLY A 288 -14.93 4.48 28.19
N LEU A 289 -16.12 4.99 27.85
CA LEU A 289 -16.75 6.11 28.57
C LEU A 289 -17.11 5.76 30.03
N SER A 290 -17.41 4.49 30.32
CA SER A 290 -17.66 4.03 31.69
C SER A 290 -16.40 3.90 32.55
N GLY A 291 -15.21 4.13 31.98
CA GLY A 291 -13.92 3.93 32.66
C GLY A 291 -13.53 2.46 32.82
N SER A 292 -14.15 1.57 32.05
CA SER A 292 -13.90 0.13 32.08
C SER A 292 -12.79 -0.27 31.09
N PHE A 293 -12.25 -1.47 31.26
CA PHE A 293 -11.22 -2.01 30.37
C PHE A 293 -11.81 -2.30 28.97
N VAL A 294 -11.26 -1.66 27.94
CA VAL A 294 -11.59 -1.96 26.54
C VAL A 294 -10.59 -2.99 26.02
N GLU A 295 -11.11 -4.12 25.54
CA GLU A 295 -10.31 -5.23 25.03
C GLU A 295 -9.35 -4.79 23.91
N PRO A 296 -8.06 -5.20 23.97
CA PRO A 296 -7.11 -4.91 22.91
C PRO A 296 -7.31 -5.84 21.71
N GLY A 297 -6.98 -5.35 20.51
CA GLY A 297 -7.05 -6.12 19.26
C GLY A 297 -5.87 -5.82 18.32
N PRO A 298 -5.55 -6.68 17.35
CA PRO A 298 -4.62 -6.31 16.30
C PRO A 298 -5.24 -5.24 15.38
N SER A 299 -4.40 -4.44 14.74
CA SER A 299 -4.81 -3.48 13.70
C SER A 299 -4.15 -3.79 12.36
N GLY A 300 -4.74 -3.28 11.28
CA GLY A 300 -4.30 -3.56 9.92
C GLY A 300 -5.45 -3.45 8.93
N ALA A 301 -5.13 -3.57 7.64
CA ALA A 301 -6.15 -3.60 6.59
C ALA A 301 -6.74 -5.01 6.52
N PRO A 302 -8.03 -5.22 6.84
CA PRO A 302 -8.66 -6.53 6.74
C PRO A 302 -8.52 -7.14 5.34
N THR A 303 -8.62 -6.29 4.31
CA THR A 303 -8.50 -6.62 2.89
C THR A 303 -7.07 -6.95 2.44
N ARG A 304 -6.07 -6.77 3.31
CA ARG A 304 -4.69 -7.23 3.09
C ARG A 304 -4.41 -8.55 3.80
N GLY A 305 -5.40 -9.44 3.82
CA GLY A 305 -5.23 -10.79 4.32
C GLY A 305 -5.13 -10.86 5.84
N ARG A 306 -5.72 -9.87 6.55
CA ARG A 306 -5.67 -9.76 8.02
C ARG A 306 -7.06 -9.79 8.65
N PRO A 307 -7.84 -10.86 8.49
CA PRO A 307 -9.19 -10.95 9.03
C PRO A 307 -9.24 -10.95 10.57
N GLU A 308 -8.12 -11.26 11.24
CA GLU A 308 -8.01 -11.30 12.70
C GLU A 308 -8.22 -9.93 13.39
N VAL A 309 -8.20 -8.84 12.62
CA VAL A 309 -8.51 -7.49 13.12
C VAL A 309 -10.01 -7.29 13.36
N LEU A 310 -10.85 -8.19 12.82
CA LEU A 310 -12.30 -8.19 13.03
C LEU A 310 -12.69 -9.10 14.22
N PRO A 311 -13.84 -8.85 14.88
CA PRO A 311 -14.66 -7.64 14.80
C PRO A 311 -13.92 -6.41 15.34
N THR A 312 -14.37 -5.23 14.94
CA THR A 312 -13.92 -3.93 15.48
C THR A 312 -14.55 -3.62 16.85
N GLY A 313 -14.35 -2.41 17.38
CA GLY A 313 -14.72 -2.00 18.74
C GLY A 313 -13.63 -2.19 19.79
N LYS A 314 -12.39 -2.43 19.37
CA LYS A 314 -11.26 -2.77 20.25
C LYS A 314 -10.27 -1.62 20.38
N ASN A 315 -9.46 -1.68 21.45
CA ASN A 315 -8.35 -0.77 21.68
C ASN A 315 -7.08 -1.29 21.02
N PHE A 316 -6.98 -1.14 19.70
CA PHE A 316 -5.98 -1.87 18.94
C PHE A 316 -4.52 -1.58 19.32
N TYR A 317 -3.65 -2.54 19.05
CA TYR A 317 -2.20 -2.42 19.03
C TYR A 317 -1.66 -2.60 17.60
N SER A 318 -0.47 -2.08 17.33
CA SER A 318 0.19 -2.15 16.02
C SER A 318 1.05 -3.41 15.87
N VAL A 319 2.35 -3.28 15.61
CA VAL A 319 3.27 -4.41 15.37
C VAL A 319 4.50 -4.33 16.27
N ASP A 320 5.18 -5.47 16.49
CA ASP A 320 6.52 -5.46 17.07
C ASP A 320 7.50 -4.86 16.05
N THR A 321 7.88 -3.60 16.26
CA THR A 321 8.74 -2.83 15.36
C THR A 321 10.15 -3.42 15.20
N ARG A 322 10.55 -4.36 16.05
CA ARG A 322 11.83 -5.07 15.95
C ARG A 322 11.81 -6.23 14.96
N THR A 323 10.62 -6.65 14.53
CA THR A 323 10.44 -7.75 13.55
C THR A 323 10.30 -7.24 12.11
N VAL A 324 10.39 -5.91 11.93
CA VAL A 324 10.32 -5.21 10.65
C VAL A 324 11.77 -4.91 10.18
N PRO A 325 12.11 -5.02 8.88
CA PRO A 325 11.30 -5.67 7.85
C PRO A 325 11.19 -7.19 8.10
N THR A 326 10.05 -7.79 7.74
CA THR A 326 9.85 -9.25 7.83
C THR A 326 10.54 -9.97 6.65
N PRO A 327 10.79 -11.30 6.74
CA PRO A 327 11.30 -12.06 5.59
C PRO A 327 10.37 -12.04 4.36
N ALA A 328 9.05 -11.96 4.58
CA ALA A 328 8.09 -11.81 3.50
C ALA A 328 8.21 -10.42 2.84
N ALA A 329 8.29 -9.36 3.65
CA ALA A 329 8.51 -7.99 3.17
C ALA A 329 9.85 -7.87 2.42
N TRP A 330 10.89 -8.59 2.85
CA TRP A 330 12.15 -8.67 2.11
C TRP A 330 11.96 -9.25 0.70
N THR A 331 11.22 -10.35 0.57
CA THR A 331 10.96 -10.99 -0.71
C THR A 331 10.18 -10.05 -1.65
N LEU A 332 9.16 -9.37 -1.14
CA LEU A 332 8.37 -8.39 -1.89
C LEU A 332 9.20 -7.15 -2.25
N GLY A 333 9.96 -6.61 -1.30
CA GLY A 333 10.85 -5.48 -1.50
C GLY A 333 11.93 -5.77 -2.55
N TRP A 334 12.48 -6.98 -2.56
CA TRP A 334 13.42 -7.44 -3.59
C TRP A 334 12.78 -7.52 -4.98
N LYS A 335 11.59 -8.13 -5.09
CA LYS A 335 10.84 -8.19 -6.35
C LYS A 335 10.54 -6.79 -6.87
N SER A 336 10.03 -5.91 -6.00
CA SER A 336 9.71 -4.50 -6.32
C SER A 336 10.95 -3.72 -6.76
N ALA A 337 12.06 -3.83 -6.04
CA ALA A 337 13.32 -3.21 -6.43
C ALA A 337 13.83 -3.72 -7.79
N SER A 338 13.74 -5.03 -8.05
CA SER A 338 14.18 -5.63 -9.31
C SER A 338 13.36 -5.13 -10.49
N LEU A 339 12.03 -5.14 -10.38
CA LEU A 339 11.12 -4.63 -11.42
C LEU A 339 11.37 -3.14 -11.72
N LEU A 340 11.61 -2.32 -10.69
CA LEU A 340 11.92 -0.91 -10.87
C LEU A 340 13.26 -0.72 -11.61
N MET A 341 14.29 -1.47 -11.22
CA MET A 341 15.60 -1.43 -11.88
C MET A 341 15.50 -1.86 -13.35
N GLU A 342 14.83 -2.98 -13.62
CA GLU A 342 14.62 -3.51 -14.97
C GLU A 342 13.84 -2.55 -15.84
N ARG A 343 12.77 -1.95 -15.31
CA ARG A 343 11.98 -0.95 -16.03
C ARG A 343 12.82 0.28 -16.40
N HIS A 344 13.57 0.83 -15.45
CA HIS A 344 14.43 1.98 -15.72
C HIS A 344 15.52 1.65 -16.77
N HIS A 345 16.09 0.45 -16.70
CA HIS A 345 17.08 0.00 -17.67
C HIS A 345 16.48 -0.20 -19.07
N HIS A 346 15.26 -0.73 -19.15
CA HIS A 346 14.53 -0.83 -20.42
C HIS A 346 14.26 0.55 -21.02
N ASP A 347 13.77 1.48 -20.22
CA ASP A 347 13.33 2.80 -20.68
C ASP A 347 14.50 3.73 -21.06
N HIS A 348 15.65 3.60 -20.39
CA HIS A 348 16.77 4.54 -20.51
C HIS A 348 18.10 3.91 -20.96
N GLY A 349 18.19 2.58 -21.06
CA GLY A 349 19.41 1.86 -21.42
C GLY A 349 20.52 1.88 -20.35
N VAL A 350 20.27 2.45 -19.17
CA VAL A 350 21.23 2.60 -18.07
C VAL A 350 20.59 2.22 -16.74
N TRP A 351 21.40 1.78 -15.78
CA TRP A 351 20.92 1.54 -14.42
C TRP A 351 20.76 2.87 -13.65
N PRO A 352 19.73 3.03 -12.82
CA PRO A 352 19.61 4.22 -11.99
C PRO A 352 20.73 4.26 -10.95
N ARG A 353 21.46 5.37 -10.90
CA ARG A 353 22.59 5.54 -9.94
C ARG A 353 22.13 6.02 -8.57
N THR A 354 21.01 6.74 -8.49
CA THR A 354 20.48 7.34 -7.25
C THR A 354 18.97 7.24 -7.21
N MET A 355 18.41 6.98 -6.03
CA MET A 355 16.98 7.06 -5.77
C MET A 355 16.66 7.74 -4.44
N ALA A 356 15.57 8.51 -4.42
CA ALA A 356 14.99 9.04 -3.19
C ALA A 356 13.70 8.26 -2.87
N LEU A 357 13.64 7.65 -1.69
CA LEU A 357 12.48 6.89 -1.22
C LEU A 357 11.83 7.59 -0.02
N SER A 358 10.50 7.65 -0.01
CA SER A 358 9.73 8.19 1.11
C SER A 358 9.15 7.05 1.95
N ALA A 359 9.67 6.84 3.16
CA ALA A 359 9.20 5.81 4.08
C ALA A 359 8.23 6.38 5.11
N TRP A 360 7.08 5.73 5.22
CA TRP A 360 6.01 6.11 6.14
C TRP A 360 5.81 5.04 7.21
N GLY A 361 5.65 5.45 8.47
CA GLY A 361 5.46 4.49 9.55
C GLY A 361 4.21 3.63 9.37
N THR A 362 3.09 4.21 8.91
CA THR A 362 1.86 3.44 8.65
C THR A 362 2.04 2.41 7.52
N SER A 363 2.79 2.74 6.46
CA SER A 363 3.12 1.79 5.37
C SER A 363 3.85 0.58 5.95
N ASN A 364 4.94 0.83 6.68
CA ASN A 364 5.80 -0.23 7.24
C ASN A 364 5.09 -1.07 8.31
N MET A 365 4.17 -0.48 9.10
CA MET A 365 3.32 -1.25 10.03
C MET A 365 2.34 -2.17 9.30
N ARG A 366 1.82 -1.75 8.14
CA ARG A 366 0.83 -2.52 7.36
C ARG A 366 1.46 -3.63 6.53
N THR A 367 2.64 -3.39 5.98
CA THR A 367 3.31 -4.33 5.07
C THR A 367 4.35 -5.20 5.76
N GLY A 368 4.70 -4.89 7.01
CA GLY A 368 5.82 -5.53 7.68
C GLY A 368 7.17 -5.07 7.13
N GLY A 369 7.25 -3.93 6.44
CA GLY A 369 8.51 -3.24 6.15
C GLY A 369 8.92 -3.12 4.68
N ASP A 370 7.97 -3.18 3.73
CA ASP A 370 8.27 -3.18 2.30
C ASP A 370 9.13 -1.99 1.86
N ASP A 371 8.83 -0.76 2.32
CA ASP A 371 9.59 0.45 1.95
C ASP A 371 11.09 0.30 2.29
N ILE A 372 11.39 -0.21 3.49
CA ILE A 372 12.77 -0.40 3.98
C ILE A 372 13.43 -1.57 3.26
N ALA A 373 12.70 -2.68 3.07
CA ALA A 373 13.17 -3.81 2.31
C ALA A 373 13.55 -3.43 0.87
N GLN A 374 12.72 -2.64 0.18
CA GLN A 374 12.99 -2.14 -1.16
C GLN A 374 14.26 -1.27 -1.19
N GLY A 375 14.40 -0.32 -0.27
CA GLY A 375 15.60 0.53 -0.18
C GLY A 375 16.87 -0.26 0.09
N MET A 376 16.82 -1.25 0.99
CA MET A 376 17.96 -2.13 1.26
C MET A 376 18.30 -3.04 0.06
N ALA A 377 17.28 -3.57 -0.63
CA ALA A 377 17.46 -4.36 -1.85
C ALA A 377 18.13 -3.55 -2.97
N LEU A 378 17.74 -2.29 -3.17
CA LEU A 378 18.38 -1.37 -4.13
C LEU A 378 19.88 -1.18 -3.84
N MET A 379 20.27 -1.04 -2.57
CA MET A 379 21.68 -0.99 -2.13
C MET A 379 22.42 -2.33 -2.21
N GLY A 380 21.71 -3.44 -2.41
CA GLY A 380 22.28 -4.80 -2.38
C GLY A 380 22.61 -5.26 -0.96
N VAL A 381 21.72 -4.94 0.00
CA VAL A 381 21.88 -5.28 1.42
C VAL A 381 20.66 -6.08 1.88
N GLN A 382 20.89 -7.23 2.50
CA GLN A 382 19.85 -8.10 3.03
C GLN A 382 19.75 -7.96 4.55
N PRO A 383 18.57 -7.73 5.14
CA PRO A 383 18.40 -7.81 6.59
C PRO A 383 18.69 -9.22 7.12
N GLN A 384 19.15 -9.33 8.36
CA GLN A 384 19.33 -10.60 9.07
C GLN A 384 18.32 -10.73 10.20
N TRP A 385 17.81 -11.94 10.40
CA TRP A 385 16.80 -12.23 11.41
C TRP A 385 17.28 -13.30 12.39
N ASP A 386 16.92 -13.11 13.66
CA ASP A 386 16.98 -14.19 14.64
C ASP A 386 15.89 -15.23 14.35
N THR A 387 16.27 -16.51 14.34
CA THR A 387 15.39 -17.61 13.93
C THR A 387 14.21 -17.83 14.89
N ALA A 388 14.40 -17.60 16.19
CA ALA A 388 13.37 -17.84 17.20
C ALA A 388 12.43 -16.64 17.37
N SER A 389 13.00 -15.44 17.52
CA SER A 389 12.23 -14.22 17.80
C SER A 389 11.78 -13.47 16.55
N ARG A 390 12.28 -13.84 15.36
CA ARG A 390 12.09 -13.13 14.08
C ARG A 390 12.52 -11.66 14.12
N ARG A 391 13.26 -11.24 15.15
CA ARG A 391 13.76 -9.87 15.25
C ARG A 391 14.88 -9.66 14.25
N VAL A 392 14.93 -8.47 13.69
CA VAL A 392 16.06 -8.04 12.86
C VAL A 392 17.26 -7.82 13.77
N THR A 393 18.35 -8.52 13.47
CA THR A 393 19.59 -8.52 14.26
C THR A 393 20.73 -7.76 13.58
N GLY A 394 20.59 -7.48 12.28
CA GLY A 394 21.61 -6.79 11.50
C GLY A 394 21.31 -6.90 10.01
N PHE A 395 22.37 -6.89 9.21
CA PHE A 395 22.30 -7.01 7.76
C PHE A 395 23.56 -7.66 7.19
N GLU A 396 23.43 -8.18 5.98
CA GLU A 396 24.50 -8.73 5.17
C GLU A 396 24.58 -7.97 3.84
N VAL A 397 25.79 -7.57 3.44
CA VAL A 397 25.99 -6.90 2.16
C VAL A 397 26.29 -7.95 1.10
N MET A 398 25.46 -8.01 0.07
CA MET A 398 25.66 -8.95 -1.03
C MET A 398 26.86 -8.53 -1.87
N PRO A 399 27.73 -9.46 -2.30
CA PRO A 399 28.76 -9.16 -3.28
C PRO A 399 28.14 -8.66 -4.60
N VAL A 400 28.75 -7.65 -5.23
CA VAL A 400 28.23 -7.09 -6.50
C VAL A 400 28.08 -8.15 -7.60
N SER A 401 28.97 -9.15 -7.62
CA SER A 401 28.90 -10.28 -8.55
C SER A 401 27.65 -11.16 -8.36
N VAL A 402 27.09 -11.21 -7.14
CA VAL A 402 25.84 -11.91 -6.83
C VAL A 402 24.64 -11.01 -7.11
N LEU A 403 24.79 -9.70 -6.87
CA LEU A 403 23.75 -8.71 -7.14
C LEU A 403 23.41 -8.59 -8.63
N GLY A 404 24.39 -8.81 -9.52
CA GLY A 404 24.19 -8.83 -10.98
C GLY A 404 23.92 -7.47 -11.61
N ARG A 405 24.08 -6.38 -10.84
CA ARG A 405 23.88 -4.98 -11.24
C ARG A 405 24.65 -4.05 -10.29
N PRO A 406 24.85 -2.77 -10.67
CA PRO A 406 25.33 -1.76 -9.74
C PRO A 406 24.41 -1.59 -8.52
N ARG A 407 25.02 -1.17 -7.41
CA ARG A 407 24.29 -0.67 -6.24
C ARG A 407 23.64 0.66 -6.58
N VAL A 408 22.56 0.98 -5.88
CA VAL A 408 21.92 2.31 -6.00
C VAL A 408 22.23 3.13 -4.76
N ASP A 409 22.58 4.40 -4.98
CA ASP A 409 22.65 5.40 -3.92
C ASP A 409 21.24 5.79 -3.45
N VAL A 410 20.78 5.23 -2.33
CA VAL A 410 19.42 5.45 -1.82
C VAL A 410 19.41 6.50 -0.72
N THR A 411 18.67 7.59 -0.95
CA THR A 411 18.32 8.58 0.07
C THR A 411 16.93 8.29 0.62
N LEU A 412 16.85 7.99 1.91
CA LEU A 412 15.62 7.71 2.62
C LEU A 412 15.08 8.97 3.29
N ARG A 413 13.88 9.40 2.88
CA ARG A 413 13.09 10.39 3.59
C ARG A 413 12.10 9.67 4.50
N VAL A 414 12.20 9.86 5.80
CA VAL A 414 11.27 9.31 6.79
C VAL A 414 10.26 10.35 7.27
N SER A 415 9.02 9.92 7.55
CA SER A 415 8.05 10.80 8.21
C SER A 415 8.39 11.01 9.70
N GLY A 416 7.86 12.07 10.32
CA GLY A 416 8.04 12.30 11.76
C GLY A 416 7.54 11.14 12.61
N PHE A 417 6.41 10.52 12.22
CA PHE A 417 5.92 9.29 12.87
C PHE A 417 6.87 8.10 12.68
N PHE A 418 7.45 7.93 11.48
CA PHE A 418 8.42 6.86 11.25
C PHE A 418 9.61 6.99 12.20
N ARG A 419 10.16 8.20 12.36
CA ARG A 419 11.24 8.48 13.33
C ARG A 419 10.86 8.07 14.75
N ASP A 420 9.63 8.37 15.15
CA ASP A 420 9.17 8.11 16.52
C ASP A 420 8.83 6.64 16.78
N ALA A 421 8.42 5.90 15.74
CA ALA A 421 7.99 4.51 15.84
C ALA A 421 9.11 3.50 15.54
N PHE A 422 10.06 3.86 14.66
CA PHE A 422 11.06 2.94 14.09
C PHE A 422 12.50 3.48 14.16
N PRO A 423 13.00 3.90 15.34
CA PRO A 423 14.39 4.36 15.47
C PRO A 423 15.38 3.27 15.05
N ASN A 424 15.09 2.00 15.36
CA ASN A 424 15.92 0.86 14.98
C ASN A 424 16.04 0.68 13.44
N LEU A 425 15.03 1.05 12.67
CA LEU A 425 15.09 0.98 11.20
C LEU A 425 15.91 2.11 10.60
N ILE A 426 15.89 3.29 11.23
CA ILE A 426 16.77 4.40 10.87
C ILE A 426 18.22 3.97 11.07
N ASP A 427 18.53 3.42 12.25
CA ASP A 427 19.88 2.96 12.56
C ASP A 427 20.34 1.83 11.62
N LEU A 428 19.46 0.86 11.33
CA LEU A 428 19.73 -0.23 10.40
C LEU A 428 20.07 0.29 9.00
N PHE A 429 19.23 1.19 8.46
CA PHE A 429 19.39 1.71 7.10
C PHE A 429 20.63 2.59 6.97
N ASP A 430 20.87 3.48 7.94
CA ASP A 430 22.06 4.35 7.96
C ASP A 430 23.35 3.52 8.11
N SER A 431 23.34 2.49 8.96
CA SER A 431 24.47 1.57 9.10
C SER A 431 24.75 0.79 7.81
N ALA A 432 23.70 0.34 7.12
CA ALA A 432 23.82 -0.31 5.81
C ALA A 432 24.41 0.63 4.75
N ALA A 433 23.89 1.87 4.66
CA ALA A 433 24.38 2.87 3.71
C ALA A 433 25.86 3.20 3.95
N ARG A 434 26.27 3.44 5.21
CA ARG A 434 27.68 3.67 5.56
C ARG A 434 28.57 2.48 5.23
N LYS A 435 28.09 1.26 5.50
CA LYS A 435 28.85 0.05 5.17
C LYS A 435 29.06 -0.08 3.67
N VAL A 436 28.01 0.14 2.87
CA VAL A 436 28.10 0.11 1.39
C VAL A 436 29.02 1.22 0.87
N ALA A 437 28.93 2.44 1.41
CA ALA A 437 29.79 3.55 1.02
C ALA A 437 31.29 3.30 1.29
N SER A 438 31.60 2.43 2.26
CA SER A 438 32.98 2.07 2.64
C SER A 438 33.59 0.93 1.82
N LEU A 439 32.84 0.30 0.91
CA LEU A 439 33.33 -0.82 0.12
C LEU A 439 34.36 -0.36 -0.92
N ASP A 440 35.37 -1.20 -1.13
CA ASP A 440 36.35 -1.05 -2.21
C ASP A 440 35.78 -1.70 -3.49
N GLU A 441 34.85 -0.98 -4.11
CA GLU A 441 34.20 -1.33 -5.38
C GLU A 441 34.41 -0.19 -6.38
N SER A 442 34.30 -0.51 -7.68
CA SER A 442 34.43 0.51 -8.73
C SER A 442 33.34 1.58 -8.61
N ASP A 443 33.61 2.80 -9.11
CA ASP A 443 32.60 3.87 -9.12
C ASP A 443 31.35 3.49 -9.94
N GLU A 444 31.52 2.68 -10.99
CA GLU A 444 30.42 2.19 -11.82
C GLU A 444 29.52 1.21 -11.04
N ASP A 445 30.12 0.32 -10.26
CA ASP A 445 29.42 -0.68 -9.44
C ASP A 445 28.81 -0.09 -8.16
N ASN A 446 29.42 0.95 -7.60
CA ASN A 446 29.01 1.55 -6.33
C ASN A 446 28.97 3.09 -6.39
N PRO A 447 27.91 3.66 -6.99
CA PRO A 447 27.68 5.11 -7.03
C PRO A 447 27.59 5.77 -5.64
N LEU A 448 27.16 5.02 -4.61
CA LEU A 448 27.09 5.51 -3.23
C LEU A 448 28.51 5.81 -2.69
N ALA A 449 29.46 4.88 -2.88
CA ALA A 449 30.84 5.06 -2.48
C ALA A 449 31.52 6.22 -3.22
N GLU A 450 31.32 6.33 -4.55
CA GLU A 450 31.79 7.46 -5.36
C GLU A 450 31.28 8.79 -4.80
N ARG A 451 29.97 8.91 -4.59
CA ARG A 451 29.34 10.15 -4.16
C ARG A 451 29.79 10.56 -2.75
N THR A 452 29.89 9.60 -1.83
CA THR A 452 30.37 9.89 -0.47
C THR A 452 31.83 10.35 -0.48
N ARG A 453 32.71 9.75 -1.28
CA ARG A 453 34.10 10.24 -1.44
C ARG A 453 34.14 11.67 -2.00
N THR A 454 33.39 11.92 -3.07
CA THR A 454 33.36 13.22 -3.76
C THR A 454 32.81 14.32 -2.85
N GLU A 455 31.72 14.05 -2.13
CA GLU A 455 31.13 15.02 -1.21
C GLU A 455 32.03 15.29 0.00
N ALA A 456 32.72 14.28 0.54
CA ALA A 456 33.67 14.48 1.63
C ALA A 456 34.82 15.41 1.18
N GLN A 457 35.38 15.19 -0.01
CA GLN A 457 36.41 16.08 -0.57
C GLN A 457 35.91 17.51 -0.76
N ARG A 458 34.68 17.68 -1.25
CA ARG A 458 34.04 18.99 -1.40
C ARG A 458 33.89 19.70 -0.05
N LEU A 459 33.43 19.00 0.98
CA LEU A 459 33.24 19.55 2.32
C LEU A 459 34.57 19.94 2.99
N VAL A 460 35.64 19.17 2.79
CA VAL A 460 36.99 19.54 3.24
C VAL A 460 37.48 20.78 2.50
N ALA A 461 37.26 20.86 1.19
CA ALA A 461 37.60 22.05 0.41
C ALA A 461 36.82 23.31 0.87
N ASP A 462 35.58 23.13 1.32
CA ASP A 462 34.74 24.18 1.91
C ASP A 462 35.09 24.51 3.39
N GLY A 463 36.11 23.86 3.96
CA GLY A 463 36.66 24.17 5.28
C GLY A 463 36.11 23.33 6.44
N ALA A 464 35.36 22.26 6.18
CA ALA A 464 35.02 21.27 7.21
C ALA A 464 36.25 20.45 7.62
N SER A 465 36.25 19.92 8.85
CA SER A 465 37.25 18.93 9.25
C SER A 465 37.06 17.63 8.44
N GLU A 466 38.12 16.83 8.28
CA GLU A 466 38.01 15.53 7.59
C GLU A 466 36.97 14.62 8.25
N GLU A 467 36.88 14.66 9.58
CA GLU A 467 35.92 13.90 10.38
C GLU A 467 34.47 14.36 10.11
N ASP A 468 34.21 15.67 10.18
CA ASP A 468 32.89 16.23 9.89
C ASP A 468 32.48 16.00 8.43
N ALA A 469 33.43 16.12 7.51
CA ALA A 469 33.20 15.89 6.09
C ALA A 469 32.84 14.44 5.80
N ALA A 470 33.57 13.48 6.39
CA ALA A 470 33.29 12.06 6.25
C ALA A 470 31.91 11.70 6.84
N LEU A 471 31.58 12.25 8.01
CA LEU A 471 30.27 12.04 8.64
C LEU A 471 29.13 12.58 7.77
N ARG A 472 29.22 13.85 7.34
CA ARG A 472 28.17 14.53 6.58
C ARG A 472 27.96 13.95 5.18
N ALA A 473 29.04 13.53 4.52
CA ALA A 473 28.96 12.91 3.19
C ALA A 473 28.26 11.54 3.19
N GLY A 474 28.22 10.87 4.35
CA GLY A 474 27.55 9.59 4.55
C GLY A 474 26.05 9.67 4.81
N PHE A 475 25.48 10.86 5.03
CA PHE A 475 24.06 10.99 5.39
C PHE A 475 23.13 10.53 4.28
N ARG A 476 22.28 9.54 4.59
CA ARG A 476 21.23 9.04 3.68
C ARG A 476 19.85 8.95 4.29
N VAL A 477 19.70 9.15 5.59
CA VAL A 477 18.39 9.17 6.25
C VAL A 477 18.05 10.59 6.71
N PHE A 478 16.94 11.11 6.20
CA PHE A 478 16.46 12.46 6.48
C PHE A 478 15.01 12.43 6.96
N GLY A 479 14.64 13.26 7.93
CA GLY A 479 13.26 13.33 8.42
C GLY A 479 12.85 14.72 8.91
N SER A 480 11.61 14.80 9.40
CA SER A 480 11.08 16.01 10.03
C SER A 480 11.93 16.44 11.22
N LYS A 481 11.96 17.75 11.49
CA LYS A 481 12.68 18.31 12.64
C LYS A 481 12.26 17.65 13.96
N PRO A 482 13.18 17.42 14.93
CA PRO A 482 12.82 16.89 16.25
C PRO A 482 11.61 17.61 16.86
N GLY A 483 10.61 16.83 17.23
CA GLY A 483 9.35 17.33 17.79
C GLY A 483 8.38 17.98 16.79
N ALA A 484 8.70 18.03 15.51
CA ALA A 484 7.79 18.46 14.44
C ALA A 484 7.37 17.28 13.54
N TYR A 485 6.25 17.46 12.84
CA TYR A 485 5.62 16.47 11.97
C TYR A 485 5.13 17.11 10.67
N GLY A 486 4.87 16.28 9.67
CA GLY A 486 4.42 16.73 8.35
C GLY A 486 5.56 17.05 7.38
N ALA A 487 5.17 17.52 6.19
CA ALA A 487 6.07 17.83 5.08
C ALA A 487 6.25 19.34 4.83
N GLY A 488 5.52 20.19 5.56
CA GLY A 488 5.50 21.65 5.41
C GLY A 488 4.70 22.17 4.20
N LEU A 489 4.45 21.33 3.20
CA LEU A 489 3.81 21.74 1.95
C LEU A 489 2.30 21.93 2.04
N GLN A 490 1.61 21.16 2.89
CA GLN A 490 0.14 21.20 2.96
C GLN A 490 -0.38 22.60 3.29
N ALA A 491 0.18 23.25 4.32
CA ALA A 491 -0.21 24.60 4.70
C ALA A 491 0.09 25.62 3.58
N LEU A 492 1.25 25.52 2.92
CA LEU A 492 1.59 26.38 1.79
C LEU A 492 0.59 26.24 0.64
N ILE A 493 0.15 25.01 0.34
CA ILE A 493 -0.83 24.73 -0.71
C ILE A 493 -2.21 25.25 -0.31
N ASP A 494 -2.68 24.92 0.89
CA ASP A 494 -4.02 25.29 1.38
C ASP A 494 -4.19 26.81 1.50
N GLU A 495 -3.15 27.50 1.94
CA GLU A 495 -3.13 28.97 2.07
C GLU A 495 -2.73 29.67 0.77
N LYS A 496 -2.36 28.92 -0.27
CA LYS A 496 -1.85 29.43 -1.55
C LYS A 496 -0.66 30.39 -1.37
N GLY A 497 0.19 30.09 -0.38
CA GLY A 497 1.34 30.89 0.02
C GLY A 497 2.60 30.66 -0.80
N TRP A 498 2.48 30.32 -2.08
CA TRP A 498 3.59 30.00 -2.98
C TRP A 498 3.34 30.58 -4.38
N GLN A 499 4.41 30.91 -5.10
CA GLN A 499 4.35 31.40 -6.48
C GLN A 499 5.26 30.62 -7.42
N THR A 500 6.36 30.06 -6.91
CA THR A 500 7.36 29.33 -7.71
C THR A 500 7.64 27.95 -7.14
N ASP A 501 8.26 27.09 -7.95
CA ASP A 501 8.76 25.79 -7.50
C ASP A 501 9.83 25.93 -6.41
N GLU A 502 10.55 27.06 -6.39
CA GLU A 502 11.55 27.39 -5.37
C GLU A 502 10.91 27.64 -3.99
N ASP A 503 9.73 28.26 -3.95
CA ASP A 503 8.98 28.45 -2.69
C ASP A 503 8.57 27.11 -2.08
N LEU A 504 8.11 26.19 -2.92
CA LEU A 504 7.77 24.82 -2.52
C LEU A 504 9.00 24.05 -2.05
N ALA A 505 10.12 24.16 -2.76
CA ALA A 505 11.39 23.53 -2.38
C ALA A 505 11.91 24.09 -1.04
N ALA A 506 11.88 25.40 -0.84
CA ALA A 506 12.29 26.05 0.40
C ALA A 506 11.40 25.62 1.58
N GLY A 507 10.08 25.65 1.41
CA GLY A 507 9.12 25.20 2.44
C GLY A 507 9.35 23.74 2.85
N ARG A 508 9.73 22.88 1.89
CA ARG A 508 10.08 21.49 2.13
C ARG A 508 11.38 21.34 2.92
N LEU A 509 12.43 22.09 2.56
CA LEU A 509 13.75 22.03 3.21
C LEU A 509 13.70 22.53 4.65
N ASP A 510 12.99 23.63 4.91
CA ASP A 510 12.92 24.27 6.23
C ASP A 510 12.20 23.42 7.28
N THR A 511 11.23 22.62 6.86
CA THR A 511 10.32 21.91 7.77
C THR A 511 10.61 20.42 7.90
N ALA A 512 11.29 19.80 6.91
CA ALA A 512 11.16 18.36 6.72
C ALA A 512 12.46 17.58 6.43
N ILE A 513 13.64 18.21 6.47
CA ILE A 513 14.89 17.55 6.08
C ILE A 513 16.00 17.88 7.10
N LEU A 514 16.09 17.08 8.16
CA LEU A 514 17.30 16.96 8.98
C LEU A 514 17.86 15.56 8.85
N ALA A 515 19.19 15.46 8.74
CA ALA A 515 19.88 14.19 8.83
C ALA A 515 19.62 13.57 10.20
N LEU A 516 19.32 12.27 10.22
CA LEU A 516 19.11 11.49 11.43
C LEU A 516 20.30 10.52 11.58
N PRO A 517 21.45 10.99 12.10
CA PRO A 517 22.60 10.11 12.32
C PRO A 517 22.30 9.12 13.44
N VAL A 518 22.86 7.91 13.32
CA VAL A 518 22.93 6.93 14.42
C VAL A 518 23.43 7.61 15.69
N SER A 519 22.70 7.43 16.81
CA SER A 519 23.24 7.75 18.13
C SER A 519 24.43 6.84 18.42
N GLU A 520 25.61 7.40 18.64
CA GLU A 520 26.73 6.62 19.20
C GLU A 520 26.26 5.94 20.50
N PRO A 521 26.60 4.65 20.70
CA PRO A 521 26.13 3.86 21.83
C PRO A 521 26.53 4.41 23.21
#